data_AF-A0A8T1PDY8-F1
#
_entry.id   AF-A0A8T1PDY8-F1
#
_cell.length_a   1.000
_cell.length_b   1.000
_cell.length_c   1.000
_cell.angle_alpha   90.00
_cell.angle_beta   90.00
_cell.angle_gamma   90.00
#
_symmetry.space_group_name_H-M   'P 1'
#
loop_
_entity.id
_entity.type
_entity.pdbx_description
1 polymer ?
#
loop_
_entity_poly.entity_id
_entity_poly.type
_entity_poly.pdbx_seq_one_letter_code
_entity_poly.pdbx_strand_id
1 'polypeptide(L)'
;MFISLFCTLKRVSSEVKKWRPAGADRGFTFLNYNLTIAYHRTNLLARYGRWTANANGGVLESLGFKEGFRLDVDVPEGTWAGAPAFHDILIFNTGHWWWAPSKFDPVKSPVLFFKKHHPVIPPIPRDVGLDMVLKHMKNLRPGAIKFFRTQSPRHFEGGDGTKVEGLFSLKNNGTNVEARLVNRHLKKALKSLVSIFWT
;
A
#
# COMPACT_ATOMS: atom_id res chain seq x y z
N MET A 1 -5.06 8.40 9.73
CA MET A 1 -4.13 7.76 10.68
C MET A 1 -3.01 8.70 11.10
N PHE A 2 -2.05 9.05 10.22
CA PHE A 2 -0.92 9.92 10.60
C PHE A 2 -1.32 11.22 11.32
N ILE A 3 -2.28 11.97 10.76
CA ILE A 3 -2.75 13.22 11.37
C ILE A 3 -3.45 12.99 12.71
N SER A 4 -4.20 11.88 12.84
CA SER A 4 -4.83 11.53 14.12
C SER A 4 -3.78 11.21 15.18
N LEU A 5 -2.74 10.41 14.85
CA LEU A 5 -1.63 10.14 15.76
C LEU A 5 -0.91 11.43 16.18
N PHE A 6 -0.60 12.29 15.21
CA PHE A 6 0.01 13.60 15.48
C PHE A 6 -0.84 14.44 16.44
N CYS A 7 -2.15 14.57 16.19
CA CYS A 7 -3.04 15.33 17.05
C CYS A 7 -3.15 14.75 18.46
N THR A 8 -3.19 13.42 18.60
CA THR A 8 -3.21 12.76 19.91
C THR A 8 -1.93 13.05 20.69
N LEU A 9 -0.76 12.90 20.07
CA LEU A 9 0.52 13.18 20.73
C LEU A 9 0.67 14.67 21.08
N LYS A 10 0.19 15.57 20.20
CA LYS A 10 0.23 17.02 20.43
C LYS A 10 -0.58 17.47 21.65
N ARG A 11 -1.59 16.70 22.09
CA ARG A 11 -2.35 17.00 23.32
C ARG A 11 -1.53 16.83 24.59
N VAL A 12 -0.51 15.98 24.56
CA VAL A 12 0.33 15.67 25.74
C VAL A 12 1.75 16.24 25.63
N SER A 13 2.13 16.79 24.48
CA SER A 13 3.43 17.41 24.24
C SER A 13 3.31 18.54 23.22
N SER A 14 3.48 19.78 23.66
CA SER A 14 3.37 20.99 22.84
C SER A 14 4.65 21.33 22.07
N GLU A 15 5.82 20.97 22.60
CA GLU A 15 7.12 21.22 21.97
C GLU A 15 7.37 20.30 20.77
N VAL A 16 7.12 20.84 19.58
CA VAL A 16 7.18 20.09 18.33
C VAL A 16 7.94 20.85 17.26
N LYS A 17 8.93 20.19 16.66
CA LYS A 17 9.65 20.67 15.48
C LYS A 17 9.15 19.98 14.22
N LYS A 18 8.82 20.74 13.17
CA LYS A 18 8.54 20.18 11.84
C LYS A 18 9.86 19.71 11.22
N TRP A 19 9.97 18.41 10.95
CA TRP A 19 11.16 17.81 10.34
C TRP A 19 10.79 16.54 9.58
N ARG A 20 11.36 16.36 8.39
CA ARG A 20 10.97 15.33 7.42
C ARG A 20 12.15 14.41 7.13
N PRO A 21 12.48 13.49 8.06
CA PRO A 21 13.57 12.55 7.83
C PRO A 21 13.27 11.61 6.66
N ALA A 22 14.32 11.05 6.06
CA ALA A 22 14.22 10.10 4.94
C ALA A 22 13.35 10.59 3.75
N GLY A 23 13.21 11.90 3.55
CA GLY A 23 12.40 12.47 2.47
C GLY A 23 10.89 12.31 2.67
N ALA A 24 10.43 12.17 3.91
CA ALA A 24 8.99 12.05 4.21
C ALA A 24 8.18 13.26 3.70
N ASP A 25 6.97 13.01 3.19
CA ASP A 25 6.04 14.07 2.79
C ASP A 25 5.63 14.95 3.98
N ARG A 26 5.50 14.33 5.15
CA ARG A 26 5.22 15.00 6.43
C ARG A 26 6.04 14.36 7.54
N GLY A 27 6.45 15.17 8.51
CA GLY A 27 7.11 14.66 9.69
C GLY A 27 7.23 15.72 10.79
N PHE A 28 7.27 15.22 12.02
CA PHE A 28 7.33 16.03 13.24
C PHE A 28 8.16 15.31 14.29
N THR A 29 8.97 16.07 15.03
CA THR A 29 9.71 15.60 16.20
C THR A 29 9.16 16.25 17.46
N PHE A 30 8.73 15.43 18.41
CA PHE A 30 8.36 15.84 19.76
C PHE A 30 9.63 15.88 20.60
N LEU A 31 10.10 17.09 20.94
CA LEU A 31 11.45 17.31 21.47
C LEU A 31 11.65 16.66 22.84
N ASN A 32 10.65 16.79 23.72
CA ASN A 32 10.67 16.24 25.09
C ASN A 32 10.87 14.72 25.15
N TYR A 33 10.55 14.01 24.06
CA TYR A 33 10.60 12.56 24.00
C TYR A 33 11.59 12.04 22.96
N ASN A 34 12.27 12.94 22.24
CA ASN A 34 13.05 12.61 21.04
C ASN A 34 12.29 11.67 20.08
N LEU A 35 10.97 11.89 19.95
CA LEU A 35 10.09 11.03 19.17
C LEU A 35 9.82 11.68 17.82
N THR A 36 10.22 11.02 16.74
CA THR A 36 9.89 11.45 15.38
C THR A 36 8.81 10.58 14.77
N ILE A 37 7.76 11.22 14.26
CA ILE A 37 6.76 10.58 13.41
C ILE A 37 6.87 11.10 11.99
N ALA A 38 6.72 10.22 11.00
CA ALA A 38 6.78 10.57 9.59
C ALA A 38 5.66 9.90 8.79
N TYR A 39 5.33 10.51 7.66
CA TYR A 39 4.39 9.98 6.68
C TYR A 39 5.03 10.02 5.30
N HIS A 40 5.10 8.86 4.68
CA HIS A 40 5.49 8.69 3.28
C HIS A 40 4.26 8.26 2.48
N ARG A 41 3.97 8.98 1.41
CA ARG A 41 2.87 8.66 0.52
C ARG A 41 3.30 7.53 -0.42
N THR A 42 2.68 6.37 -0.25
CA THR A 42 2.94 5.22 -1.11
C THR A 42 1.65 4.41 -1.32
N ASN A 43 0.96 4.65 -2.43
CA ASN A 43 -0.39 4.10 -2.63
C ASN A 43 -0.37 2.58 -2.84
N LEU A 44 0.63 2.08 -3.56
CA LEU A 44 0.80 0.67 -3.93
C LEU A 44 1.97 -0.02 -3.23
N LEU A 45 2.71 0.70 -2.37
CA LEU A 45 4.01 0.28 -1.80
C LEU A 45 5.13 0.19 -2.86
N ALA A 46 4.86 -0.44 -4.00
CA ALA A 46 5.79 -0.59 -5.11
C ALA A 46 5.81 0.60 -6.06
N ARG A 47 6.97 0.80 -6.69
CA ARG A 47 7.20 1.82 -7.70
C ARG A 47 6.22 1.64 -8.86
N TYR A 48 5.52 2.71 -9.24
CA TYR A 48 4.64 2.69 -10.41
C TYR A 48 4.72 3.97 -11.25
N GLY A 49 4.43 3.84 -12.54
CA GLY A 49 4.47 4.96 -13.48
C GLY A 49 3.77 4.63 -14.79
N ARG A 50 3.57 5.64 -15.64
CA ARG A 50 3.03 5.42 -16.99
C ARG A 50 3.95 4.51 -17.80
N TRP A 51 3.34 3.63 -18.57
CA TRP A 51 4.01 2.79 -19.56
C TRP A 51 3.34 2.99 -20.90
N THR A 52 4.13 3.08 -21.95
CA THR A 52 3.70 3.22 -23.35
C THR A 52 4.54 2.28 -24.20
N ALA A 53 3.91 1.69 -25.21
CA ALA A 53 4.60 0.82 -26.15
C ALA A 53 5.80 1.51 -26.80
N ASN A 54 6.86 0.73 -27.02
CA ASN A 54 8.04 1.19 -27.76
C ASN A 54 7.86 0.89 -29.26
N ALA A 55 8.32 1.79 -30.13
CA ALA A 55 8.37 1.57 -31.58
C ALA A 55 9.19 0.32 -31.96
N ASN A 56 10.18 -0.04 -31.14
CA ASN A 56 11.01 -1.24 -31.33
C ASN A 56 10.29 -2.55 -30.93
N GLY A 57 9.05 -2.46 -30.44
CA GLY A 57 8.27 -3.59 -29.95
C GLY A 57 8.80 -4.19 -28.65
N GLY A 58 8.26 -5.35 -28.30
CA GLY A 58 8.56 -6.07 -27.06
C GLY A 58 7.49 -7.12 -26.77
N VAL A 59 7.67 -7.86 -25.68
CA VAL A 59 6.74 -8.94 -25.31
C VAL A 59 5.36 -8.39 -24.90
N LEU A 60 5.28 -7.16 -24.38
CA LEU A 60 3.99 -6.57 -24.04
C LEU A 60 3.25 -6.08 -25.30
N GLU A 61 3.99 -5.52 -26.25
CA GLU A 61 3.49 -5.08 -27.55
C GLU A 61 3.00 -6.27 -28.39
N SER A 62 3.71 -7.40 -28.37
CA SER A 62 3.27 -8.62 -29.05
C SER A 62 2.01 -9.24 -28.45
N LEU A 63 1.73 -8.94 -27.18
CA LEU A 63 0.47 -9.28 -26.49
C LEU A 63 -0.63 -8.23 -26.71
N GLY A 64 -0.37 -7.18 -27.49
CA GLY A 64 -1.34 -6.15 -27.86
C GLY A 64 -1.45 -4.96 -26.90
N PHE A 65 -0.59 -4.87 -25.88
CA PHE A 65 -0.58 -3.71 -24.99
C PHE A 65 0.05 -2.49 -25.68
N LYS A 66 -0.70 -1.39 -25.71
CA LYS A 66 -0.24 -0.10 -26.29
C LYS A 66 0.14 0.93 -25.23
N GLU A 67 -0.52 0.88 -24.08
CA GLU A 67 -0.29 1.76 -22.94
C GLU A 67 -0.74 1.09 -21.64
N GLY A 68 -0.36 1.67 -20.50
CA GLY A 68 -0.75 1.20 -19.18
C GLY A 68 0.02 1.85 -18.06
N PHE A 69 0.11 1.15 -16.94
CA PHE A 69 0.91 1.52 -15.79
C PHE A 69 1.90 0.41 -15.45
N ARG A 70 3.18 0.71 -15.58
CA ARG A 70 4.24 -0.17 -15.07
C ARG A 70 4.22 -0.15 -13.55
N LEU A 71 4.25 -1.32 -12.94
CA LEU A 71 4.43 -1.50 -11.49
C LEU A 71 5.56 -2.49 -11.24
N ASP A 72 6.66 -2.01 -10.65
CA ASP A 72 7.83 -2.84 -10.33
C ASP A 72 7.65 -3.49 -8.95
N VAL A 73 7.31 -4.78 -8.93
CA VAL A 73 6.88 -5.48 -7.70
C VAL A 73 7.95 -5.58 -6.62
N ASP A 74 9.21 -5.38 -6.99
CA ASP A 74 10.41 -5.55 -6.18
C ASP A 74 11.14 -4.23 -5.89
N VAL A 75 10.59 -3.10 -6.33
CA VAL A 75 11.17 -1.77 -6.10
C VAL A 75 10.23 -0.93 -5.23
N PRO A 76 10.65 -0.45 -4.05
CA PRO A 76 9.82 0.44 -3.23
C PRO A 76 9.57 1.79 -3.94
N GLU A 77 8.33 2.29 -3.82
CA GLU A 77 7.94 3.61 -4.33
C GLU A 77 8.64 4.78 -3.60
N GLY A 78 9.04 5.82 -4.33
CA GLY A 78 9.45 7.10 -3.77
C GLY A 78 10.37 7.04 -2.55
N THR A 79 10.11 7.91 -1.57
CA THR A 79 11.00 8.14 -0.43
C THR A 79 10.86 7.12 0.70
N TRP A 80 9.80 6.30 0.70
CA TRP A 80 9.64 5.31 1.76
C TRP A 80 10.69 4.19 1.67
N ALA A 81 11.37 4.03 0.53
CA ALA A 81 12.52 3.15 0.38
C ALA A 81 13.60 3.37 1.46
N GLY A 82 13.83 4.62 1.87
CA GLY A 82 14.78 4.99 2.92
C GLY A 82 14.21 4.97 4.34
N ALA A 83 12.88 4.91 4.49
CA ALA A 83 12.23 4.97 5.80
C ALA A 83 12.66 3.87 6.77
N PRO A 84 12.90 2.60 6.35
CA PRO A 84 13.32 1.54 7.25
C PRO A 84 14.70 1.73 7.86
N ALA A 85 15.58 2.50 7.21
CA ALA A 85 16.89 2.82 7.78
C ALA A 85 16.76 3.79 8.97
N PHE A 86 15.70 4.60 8.99
CA PHE A 86 15.53 5.69 9.95
C PHE A 86 14.53 5.35 11.08
N HIS A 87 13.44 4.64 10.80
CA HIS A 87 12.33 4.48 11.73
C HIS A 87 12.30 3.11 12.42
N ASP A 88 12.01 3.12 13.72
CA ASP A 88 11.90 1.91 14.55
C ASP A 88 10.57 1.18 14.38
N ILE A 89 9.50 1.94 14.14
CA ILE A 89 8.15 1.44 13.95
C ILE A 89 7.65 1.86 12.58
N LEU A 90 7.25 0.89 11.77
CA LEU A 90 6.72 1.11 10.43
C LEU A 90 5.26 0.67 10.38
N ILE A 91 4.37 1.58 9.99
CA ILE A 91 2.94 1.31 9.83
C ILE A 91 2.58 1.44 8.35
N PHE A 92 2.44 0.30 7.68
CA PHE A 92 2.09 0.22 6.27
C PHE A 92 0.58 0.23 6.06
N ASN A 93 0.16 0.82 4.94
CA ASN A 93 -1.21 0.75 4.46
C ASN A 93 -1.20 0.77 2.92
N THR A 94 -1.94 -0.13 2.30
CA THR A 94 -2.21 -0.13 0.86
C THR A 94 -3.57 -0.78 0.62
N GLY A 95 -4.21 -0.46 -0.51
CA GLY A 95 -5.47 -1.07 -0.88
C GLY A 95 -6.30 -0.24 -1.85
N HIS A 96 -6.62 0.99 -1.47
CA HIS A 96 -7.58 1.83 -2.21
C HIS A 96 -7.33 1.90 -3.73
N TRP A 97 -6.08 2.00 -4.15
CA TRP A 97 -5.71 2.15 -5.57
C TRP A 97 -5.68 0.81 -6.33
N TRP A 98 -5.45 -0.32 -5.66
CA TRP A 98 -5.30 -1.62 -6.32
C TRP A 98 -6.53 -2.02 -7.14
N TRP A 99 -7.73 -1.72 -6.65
CA TRP A 99 -8.97 -2.02 -7.35
C TRP A 99 -9.76 -0.80 -7.82
N ALA A 100 -9.18 0.41 -7.83
CA ALA A 100 -9.87 1.61 -8.29
C ALA A 100 -9.80 1.74 -9.83
N PRO A 101 -10.92 1.57 -10.59
CA PRO A 101 -10.89 1.71 -12.05
C PRO A 101 -10.52 3.13 -12.49
N SER A 102 -10.88 4.13 -11.68
CA SER A 102 -10.48 5.53 -11.90
C SER A 102 -8.98 5.80 -11.75
N LYS A 103 -8.21 4.83 -11.26
CA LYS A 103 -6.74 4.88 -11.20
C LYS A 103 -6.11 3.99 -12.26
N PHE A 104 -6.64 2.77 -12.42
CA PHE A 104 -6.15 1.79 -13.38
C PHE A 104 -7.34 1.14 -14.08
N ASP A 105 -7.58 1.56 -15.33
CA ASP A 105 -8.63 0.96 -16.16
C ASP A 105 -8.12 -0.39 -16.69
N PRO A 106 -8.79 -1.51 -16.38
CA PRO A 106 -8.30 -2.84 -16.73
C PRO A 106 -8.24 -3.10 -18.25
N VAL A 107 -8.91 -2.29 -19.06
CA VAL A 107 -8.95 -2.42 -20.52
C VAL A 107 -8.08 -1.34 -21.17
N LYS A 108 -8.29 -0.08 -20.79
CA LYS A 108 -7.64 1.07 -21.45
C LYS A 108 -6.23 1.33 -20.93
N SER A 109 -5.98 1.14 -19.64
CA SER A 109 -4.69 1.45 -19.01
C SER A 109 -4.36 0.46 -17.89
N PRO A 110 -4.19 -0.83 -18.24
CA PRO A 110 -3.99 -1.88 -17.25
C PRO A 110 -2.70 -1.68 -16.46
N VAL A 111 -2.65 -2.29 -15.27
CA VAL A 111 -1.39 -2.42 -14.52
C VAL A 111 -0.59 -3.56 -15.15
N LEU A 112 0.64 -3.26 -15.53
CA LEU A 112 1.60 -4.18 -16.11
C LEU A 112 2.71 -4.40 -15.08
N PHE A 113 2.86 -5.64 -14.63
CA PHE A 113 3.79 -5.99 -13.56
C PHE A 113 5.19 -6.23 -14.11
N PHE A 114 6.19 -5.71 -13.41
CA PHE A 114 7.60 -5.88 -13.71
C PHE A 114 8.32 -6.43 -12.49
N LYS A 115 9.34 -7.26 -12.74
CA LYS A 115 10.26 -7.76 -11.73
C LYS A 115 11.67 -7.73 -12.29
N LYS A 116 12.65 -7.20 -11.54
CA LYS A 116 14.03 -7.01 -12.01
C LYS A 116 14.08 -6.34 -13.39
N HIS A 117 13.26 -5.30 -13.58
CA HIS A 117 13.10 -4.54 -14.81
C HIS A 117 12.50 -5.27 -16.03
N HIS A 118 12.10 -6.54 -15.91
CA HIS A 118 11.46 -7.30 -16.99
C HIS A 118 9.96 -7.44 -16.74
N PRO A 119 9.11 -7.43 -17.79
CA PRO A 119 7.69 -7.67 -17.64
C PRO A 119 7.44 -9.09 -17.11
N VAL A 120 6.46 -9.24 -16.23
CA VAL A 120 6.01 -10.55 -15.74
C VAL A 120 5.08 -11.15 -16.79
N ILE A 121 5.48 -12.30 -17.35
CA ILE A 121 4.80 -12.98 -18.45
C ILE A 121 4.50 -14.44 -18.03
N PRO A 122 3.28 -14.96 -18.26
CA PRO A 122 2.11 -14.26 -18.81
C PRO A 122 1.62 -13.12 -17.89
N PRO A 123 0.88 -12.12 -18.41
CA PRO A 123 0.29 -11.07 -17.59
C PRO A 123 -0.53 -11.65 -16.45
N ILE A 124 -0.30 -11.15 -15.24
CA ILE A 124 -0.93 -11.65 -14.02
C ILE A 124 -2.06 -10.74 -13.54
N PRO A 125 -3.06 -11.29 -12.85
CA PRO A 125 -4.11 -10.50 -12.25
C PRO A 125 -3.59 -9.70 -11.03
N ARG A 126 -4.35 -8.66 -10.64
CA ARG A 126 -3.92 -7.65 -9.65
C ARG A 126 -3.70 -8.22 -8.25
N ASP A 127 -4.45 -9.24 -7.87
CA ASP A 127 -4.31 -9.96 -6.61
C ASP A 127 -2.97 -10.70 -6.51
N VAL A 128 -2.55 -11.37 -7.59
CA VAL A 128 -1.23 -12.00 -7.67
C VAL A 128 -0.13 -10.94 -7.63
N GLY A 129 -0.33 -9.81 -8.32
CA GLY A 129 0.57 -8.66 -8.24
C GLY A 129 0.71 -8.07 -6.84
N LEU A 130 -0.40 -7.93 -6.10
CA LEU A 130 -0.40 -7.50 -4.70
C LEU A 130 0.38 -8.47 -3.82
N ASP A 131 0.17 -9.78 -3.97
CA ASP A 131 0.93 -10.80 -3.25
C ASP A 131 2.44 -10.68 -3.53
N MET A 132 2.82 -10.41 -4.78
CA MET A 132 4.22 -10.18 -5.16
C MET A 132 4.81 -8.93 -4.49
N VAL A 133 4.07 -7.81 -4.47
CA VAL A 133 4.53 -6.59 -3.78
C VAL A 133 4.70 -6.85 -2.28
N LEU A 134 3.68 -7.40 -1.61
CA LEU A 134 3.73 -7.68 -0.17
C LEU A 134 4.90 -8.61 0.19
N LYS A 135 5.24 -9.57 -0.69
CA LYS A 135 6.39 -10.46 -0.50
C LYS A 135 7.73 -9.73 -0.49
N HIS A 136 7.91 -8.68 -1.29
CA HIS A 136 9.16 -7.92 -1.33
C HIS A 136 9.20 -6.83 -0.23
N MET A 137 8.06 -6.18 0.05
CA MET A 137 8.00 -5.06 0.99
C MET A 137 8.05 -5.45 2.47
N LYS A 138 7.95 -6.75 2.79
CA LYS A 138 8.05 -7.25 4.17
C LYS A 138 9.49 -7.37 4.71
N ASN A 139 10.47 -7.42 3.80
CA ASN A 139 11.88 -7.55 4.14
C ASN A 139 12.42 -6.19 4.58
N LEU A 140 12.47 -5.98 5.88
CA LEU A 140 12.93 -4.74 6.51
C LEU A 140 13.95 -5.09 7.58
N ARG A 141 14.73 -4.11 8.02
CA ARG A 141 15.82 -4.28 8.99
C ARG A 141 15.42 -5.17 10.18
N PRO A 142 16.32 -6.04 10.67
CA PRO A 142 16.14 -6.73 11.95
C PRO A 142 15.83 -5.73 13.07
N GLY A 143 14.93 -6.08 13.98
CA GLY A 143 14.55 -5.26 15.13
C GLY A 143 13.47 -4.19 14.90
N ALA A 144 13.09 -3.88 13.66
CA ALA A 144 11.98 -2.96 13.40
C ALA A 144 10.61 -3.61 13.69
N ILE A 145 9.73 -2.88 14.37
CA ILE A 145 8.34 -3.28 14.60
C ILE A 145 7.50 -2.89 13.38
N LYS A 146 6.66 -3.82 12.91
CA LYS A 146 5.91 -3.69 11.66
C LYS A 146 4.43 -3.86 11.92
N PHE A 147 3.65 -2.88 11.50
CA PHE A 147 2.20 -2.96 11.45
C PHE A 147 1.74 -2.84 10.01
N PHE A 148 0.77 -3.66 9.64
CA PHE A 148 0.04 -3.50 8.39
C PHE A 148 -1.40 -3.22 8.75
N ARG A 149 -1.83 -1.99 8.45
CA ARG A 149 -3.22 -1.61 8.62
C ARG A 149 -4.03 -2.26 7.49
N THR A 150 -5.15 -2.87 7.86
CA THR A 150 -6.16 -3.32 6.92
C THR A 150 -6.77 -2.13 6.18
N GLN A 151 -7.17 -2.37 4.93
CA GLN A 151 -7.92 -1.42 4.14
C GLN A 151 -9.26 -1.16 4.84
N SER A 152 -9.52 0.11 5.17
CA SER A 152 -10.80 0.51 5.71
C SER A 152 -11.89 0.39 4.64
N PRO A 153 -13.12 0.01 5.01
CA PRO A 153 -14.26 0.06 4.12
C PRO A 153 -14.40 1.46 3.52
N ARG A 154 -14.87 1.54 2.27
CA ARG A 154 -15.39 2.78 1.70
C ARG A 154 -16.73 3.08 2.36
N HIS A 155 -17.02 4.38 2.53
CA HIS A 155 -18.31 4.84 3.02
C HIS A 155 -19.42 4.19 2.19
N PHE A 156 -20.46 3.80 2.91
CA PHE A 156 -21.56 3.02 2.40
C PHE A 156 -22.54 3.92 1.65
N GLU A 157 -22.97 3.49 0.47
CA GLU A 157 -24.18 4.01 -0.17
C GLU A 157 -25.30 3.01 0.13
N GLY A 158 -26.30 3.43 0.93
CA GLY A 158 -27.59 2.73 1.09
C GLY A 158 -27.90 2.16 2.48
N GLY A 159 -28.23 3.01 3.45
CA GLY A 159 -28.61 2.54 4.79
C GLY A 159 -30.08 2.24 5.02
N ASP A 160 -30.37 0.95 5.19
CA ASP A 160 -31.10 0.46 6.35
C ASP A 160 -30.10 -0.25 7.30
N GLY A 161 -29.67 0.47 8.34
CA GLY A 161 -28.52 0.14 9.19
C GLY A 161 -28.75 -0.95 10.23
N THR A 162 -29.06 -2.18 9.84
CA THR A 162 -29.46 -3.23 10.81
C THR A 162 -28.54 -4.45 10.92
N LYS A 163 -27.36 -4.52 10.27
CA LYS A 163 -26.46 -5.70 10.45
C LYS A 163 -24.97 -5.49 10.18
N VAL A 164 -24.26 -4.92 11.16
CA VAL A 164 -22.85 -4.48 11.06
C VAL A 164 -21.84 -5.63 10.96
N GLU A 165 -22.03 -6.74 11.66
CA GLU A 165 -21.02 -7.82 11.72
C GLU A 165 -20.88 -8.59 10.40
N GLY A 166 -22.00 -8.86 9.71
CA GLY A 166 -21.98 -9.50 8.39
C GLY A 166 -21.34 -8.63 7.30
N LEU A 167 -21.39 -7.30 7.46
CA LEU A 167 -20.79 -6.33 6.53
C LEU A 167 -19.26 -6.35 6.55
N PHE A 168 -18.60 -6.78 7.63
CA PHE A 168 -17.13 -6.85 7.68
C PHE A 168 -16.56 -8.25 7.45
N SER A 169 -17.42 -9.28 7.36
CA SER A 169 -17.00 -10.64 7.03
C SER A 169 -16.29 -10.70 5.67
N LEU A 170 -15.11 -11.34 5.63
CA LEU A 170 -14.33 -11.55 4.40
C LEU A 170 -15.04 -12.42 3.34
N LYS A 171 -16.13 -13.10 3.72
CA LYS A 171 -16.95 -13.94 2.83
C LYS A 171 -18.11 -13.18 2.18
N ASN A 172 -18.35 -11.92 2.57
CA ASN A 172 -19.45 -11.14 2.03
C ASN A 172 -19.09 -10.53 0.67
N ASN A 173 -19.94 -10.75 -0.35
CA ASN A 173 -19.80 -10.23 -1.71
C ASN A 173 -20.61 -8.94 -1.99
N GLY A 174 -21.24 -8.34 -0.99
CA GLY A 174 -21.86 -7.01 -1.08
C GLY A 174 -20.84 -5.87 -1.03
N THR A 175 -21.30 -4.63 -0.86
CA THR A 175 -20.46 -3.41 -0.79
C THR A 175 -19.15 -3.61 -0.04
N ASN A 176 -18.03 -3.10 -0.56
CA ASN A 176 -16.66 -3.27 -0.02
C ASN A 176 -15.96 -4.61 -0.31
N VAL A 177 -16.35 -5.33 -1.36
CA VAL A 177 -15.67 -6.57 -1.78
C VAL A 177 -14.16 -6.36 -1.98
N GLU A 178 -13.77 -5.23 -2.58
CA GLU A 178 -12.37 -4.94 -2.87
C GLU A 178 -11.55 -4.72 -1.61
N ALA A 179 -12.12 -4.05 -0.59
CA ALA A 179 -11.46 -3.90 0.70
C ALA A 179 -11.27 -5.26 1.39
N ARG A 180 -12.26 -6.15 1.31
CA ARG A 180 -12.15 -7.52 1.86
C ARG A 180 -11.11 -8.35 1.10
N LEU A 181 -11.06 -8.23 -0.23
CA LEU A 181 -10.03 -8.87 -1.05
C LEU A 181 -8.64 -8.43 -0.59
N VAL A 182 -8.36 -7.12 -0.55
CA VAL A 182 -7.08 -6.60 -0.05
C VAL A 182 -6.76 -7.14 1.33
N ASN A 183 -7.73 -7.12 2.26
CA ASN A 183 -7.52 -7.60 3.62
C ASN A 183 -7.22 -9.10 3.70
N ARG A 184 -7.77 -9.92 2.79
CA ARG A 184 -7.40 -11.34 2.67
C ARG A 184 -5.93 -11.50 2.26
N HIS A 185 -5.47 -10.75 1.26
CA HIS A 185 -4.08 -10.79 0.81
C HIS A 185 -3.12 -10.29 1.88
N LEU A 186 -3.46 -9.20 2.58
CA LEU A 186 -2.71 -8.71 3.74
C LEU A 186 -2.62 -9.79 4.83
N LYS A 187 -3.75 -10.40 5.21
CA LYS A 187 -3.78 -11.46 6.23
C LYS A 187 -2.94 -12.67 5.81
N LYS A 188 -3.00 -13.09 4.55
CA LYS A 188 -2.18 -14.17 3.99
C LYS A 188 -0.68 -13.83 4.08
N ALA A 189 -0.29 -12.63 3.64
CA ALA A 189 1.09 -12.17 3.70
C ALA A 189 1.60 -12.10 5.15
N LEU A 190 0.77 -11.61 6.07
CA LEU A 190 1.10 -11.48 7.48
C LEU A 190 1.14 -12.81 8.22
N LYS A 191 0.29 -13.80 7.92
CA LYS A 191 0.39 -15.13 8.55
C LYS A 191 1.70 -15.86 8.26
N SER A 192 2.38 -15.49 7.17
CA SER A 192 3.75 -15.97 6.89
C SER A 192 4.82 -15.29 7.76
N LEU A 193 4.42 -14.34 8.61
CA LEU A 193 5.23 -13.62 9.59
C LEU A 193 4.62 -13.89 10.96
N VAL A 194 5.42 -14.21 11.96
CA VAL A 194 4.90 -14.30 13.33
C VAL A 194 4.53 -12.88 13.77
N SER A 195 3.25 -12.49 13.79
CA SER A 195 2.79 -11.21 14.34
C SER A 195 1.27 -11.18 14.65
N ILE A 196 0.96 -10.50 15.76
CA ILE A 196 -0.32 -10.42 16.51
C ILE A 196 -1.40 -9.65 15.74
N PHE A 197 -2.63 -10.18 15.73
CA PHE A 197 -3.83 -9.51 15.19
C PHE A 197 -4.49 -8.67 16.28
N TRP A 198 -4.79 -7.40 15.99
CA TRP A 198 -5.83 -6.65 16.69
C TRP A 198 -7.08 -6.61 15.80
N THR A 199 -8.16 -7.17 16.32
CA THR A 199 -9.52 -7.09 15.77
C THR A 199 -10.17 -5.77 16.16
#